data_AF-A0A7J3VC14-F1
#
_entry.id   AF-A0A7J3VC14-F1
#
_cell.length_a   1.000
_cell.length_b   1.000
_cell.length_c   1.000
_cell.angle_alpha   90.00
_cell.angle_beta   90.00
_cell.angle_gamma   90.00
#
_symmetry.space_group_name_H-M   'P 1'
#
loop_
_entity.id
_entity.type
_entity.pdbx_description
1 polymer ?
#
loop_
_entity_poly.entity_id
_entity_poly.type
_entity_poly.pdbx_seq_one_letter_code
_entity_poly.pdbx_strand_id
1 'polypeptide(L)'
;MSFLYTWKGLFTKMFIDVNMKSRVKSRLKRVLKEAGIDFRENVKVRGSLEWIVDIEIPEYDVVIVCCEWEGEAWGKYIECQDIAQKTGKTCILVMAGPWATVEMMRLATVYGVIIVDHEDMYRIPSTILGEGWSGNVALKPPKIRGKTPRKVVEECQKEVLKLLSDRPLTRSEIVEALSGRYPERTVWWCISKLRTMGVIRVLGRTAGSGRAIYAAINLKGLEGAVERYIPSKAWTREVRRGKVIEALKNAGSWLTTRQIAEVTGMSIPQVIATLRSLMMKGVLVRVKGKGGTLWKIRQ
;
A
#
# COMPACT_ATOMS: atom_id res chain seq x y z
N MET A 1 -42.57 -16.83 28.47
CA MET A 1 -41.51 -17.86 28.57
C MET A 1 -40.22 -17.22 28.19
N SER A 2 -39.45 -16.94 29.24
CA SER A 2 -38.27 -16.11 29.27
C SER A 2 -37.02 -16.99 29.13
N PHE A 3 -35.98 -16.41 28.52
CA PHE A 3 -34.56 -16.74 28.76
C PHE A 3 -34.13 -18.21 28.60
N LEU A 4 -33.74 -18.65 27.40
CA LEU A 4 -32.94 -19.89 27.26
C LEU A 4 -31.99 -19.94 26.04
N TYR A 5 -31.77 -18.83 25.33
CA TYR A 5 -30.94 -18.82 24.10
C TYR A 5 -29.60 -18.06 24.18
N THR A 6 -29.13 -17.71 25.38
CA THR A 6 -27.93 -16.86 25.54
C THR A 6 -26.80 -17.45 26.38
N TRP A 7 -26.82 -18.76 26.65
CA TRP A 7 -25.76 -19.40 27.47
C TRP A 7 -24.92 -20.44 26.72
N LYS A 8 -25.45 -21.11 25.69
CA LYS A 8 -24.66 -22.08 24.90
C LYS A 8 -23.54 -21.41 24.09
N GLY A 9 -23.80 -20.28 23.45
CA GLY A 9 -22.80 -19.59 22.61
C GLY A 9 -21.60 -19.03 23.38
N LEU A 10 -21.83 -18.57 24.61
CA LEU A 10 -20.78 -18.05 25.50
C LEU A 10 -19.91 -19.18 26.05
N PHE A 11 -20.51 -20.30 26.47
CA PHE A 11 -19.75 -21.46 26.96
C PHE A 11 -18.90 -22.12 25.86
N THR A 12 -19.40 -22.23 24.62
CA THR A 12 -18.61 -22.83 23.52
C THR A 12 -17.44 -21.94 23.11
N LYS A 13 -17.62 -20.61 23.07
CA LYS A 13 -16.52 -19.67 22.82
C LYS A 13 -15.47 -19.73 23.94
N MET A 14 -15.93 -19.71 25.19
CA MET A 14 -15.06 -19.76 26.37
C MET A 14 -14.30 -21.09 26.49
N PHE A 15 -14.90 -22.24 26.13
CA PHE A 15 -14.22 -23.54 26.10
C PHE A 15 -13.24 -23.71 24.93
N ILE A 16 -13.51 -23.10 23.77
CA ILE A 16 -12.58 -23.08 22.64
C ILE A 16 -11.39 -22.17 22.97
N ASP A 17 -11.62 -21.01 23.57
CA ASP A 17 -10.57 -20.06 23.98
C ASP A 17 -9.67 -20.63 25.09
N VAL A 18 -10.22 -21.36 26.07
CA VAL A 18 -9.41 -22.01 27.13
C VAL A 18 -8.61 -23.21 26.60
N ASN A 19 -9.13 -23.94 25.60
CA ASN A 19 -8.40 -25.05 24.96
C ASN A 19 -7.33 -24.58 23.95
N MET A 20 -7.49 -23.39 23.34
CA MET A 20 -6.45 -22.78 22.52
C MET A 20 -5.30 -22.24 23.36
N LYS A 21 -5.61 -21.58 24.49
CA LYS A 21 -4.63 -21.03 25.45
C LYS A 21 -3.55 -22.01 25.91
N SER A 22 -3.83 -23.32 25.94
CA SER A 22 -2.85 -24.31 26.37
C SER A 22 -2.03 -24.89 25.22
N ARG A 23 -2.41 -24.68 23.95
CA ARG A 23 -1.79 -25.34 22.80
C ARG A 23 -0.53 -24.66 22.32
N VAL A 24 -0.49 -23.33 22.17
CA VAL A 24 0.69 -22.66 21.60
C VAL A 24 1.85 -22.73 22.57
N LYS A 25 1.65 -22.33 23.84
CA LYS A 25 2.69 -22.45 24.88
C LYS A 25 3.18 -23.89 25.04
N SER A 26 2.30 -24.88 25.13
CA SER A 26 2.72 -26.29 25.29
C SER A 26 3.48 -26.84 24.07
N ARG A 27 3.07 -26.44 22.86
CA ARG A 27 3.76 -26.84 21.62
C ARG A 27 5.13 -26.16 21.51
N LEU A 28 5.24 -24.88 21.88
CA LEU A 28 6.49 -24.15 21.94
C LEU A 28 7.49 -24.80 22.90
N LYS A 29 7.05 -25.17 24.11
CA LYS A 29 7.89 -25.92 25.05
C LYS A 29 8.44 -27.20 24.47
N ARG A 30 7.62 -27.95 23.72
CA ARG A 30 8.05 -29.19 23.07
C ARG A 30 9.14 -28.90 22.04
N VAL A 31 8.94 -27.89 21.19
CA VAL A 31 9.93 -27.46 20.19
C VAL A 31 11.27 -27.07 20.83
N LEU A 32 11.25 -26.31 21.94
CA LEU A 32 12.47 -25.93 22.64
C LEU A 32 13.18 -27.13 23.29
N LYS A 33 12.41 -28.05 23.90
CA LYS A 33 12.97 -29.29 24.48
C LYS A 33 13.58 -30.21 23.43
N GLU A 34 12.90 -30.38 22.28
CA GLU A 34 13.42 -31.18 21.15
C GLU A 34 14.73 -30.60 20.60
N ALA A 35 14.89 -29.27 20.67
CA ALA A 35 16.12 -28.58 20.28
C ALA A 35 17.19 -28.52 21.39
N GLY A 36 16.94 -29.09 22.57
CA GLY A 36 17.89 -29.07 23.69
C GLY A 36 18.09 -27.68 24.33
N ILE A 37 17.14 -26.77 24.18
CA ILE A 37 17.22 -25.42 24.74
C ILE A 37 16.56 -25.40 26.12
N ASP A 38 17.32 -25.02 27.14
CA ASP A 38 16.84 -24.84 28.50
C ASP A 38 16.08 -23.52 28.67
N PHE A 39 14.98 -23.55 29.42
CA PHE A 39 14.14 -22.38 29.62
C PHE A 39 13.44 -22.35 30.99
N ARG A 40 13.03 -21.15 31.40
CA ARG A 40 12.22 -20.88 32.59
C ARG A 40 10.84 -20.39 32.17
N GLU A 41 9.82 -20.68 32.96
CA GLU A 41 8.43 -20.31 32.64
C GLU A 41 7.88 -19.24 33.58
N ASN A 42 6.95 -18.42 33.08
CA ASN A 42 6.21 -17.42 33.85
C ASN A 42 7.13 -16.51 34.68
N VAL A 43 8.21 -16.06 34.04
CA VAL A 43 9.25 -15.26 34.71
C VAL A 43 8.82 -13.80 34.74
N LYS A 44 9.10 -13.13 35.86
CA LYS A 44 8.95 -11.69 35.98
C LYS A 44 10.14 -11.00 35.33
N VAL A 45 9.87 -10.18 34.32
CA VAL A 45 10.88 -9.37 33.62
C VAL A 45 10.54 -7.91 33.84
N ARG A 46 11.49 -7.16 34.37
CA ARG A 46 11.32 -5.74 34.70
C ARG A 46 11.74 -4.86 33.53
N GLY A 47 10.77 -4.42 32.74
CA GLY A 47 10.91 -3.33 31.76
C GLY A 47 10.66 -1.97 32.41
N SER A 48 9.92 -1.10 31.73
CA SER A 48 9.33 0.09 32.37
C SER A 48 8.28 -0.32 33.40
N LEU A 49 7.58 -1.43 33.13
CA LEU A 49 6.68 -2.13 34.05
C LEU A 49 7.22 -3.54 34.33
N GLU A 50 6.71 -4.17 35.39
CA GLU A 50 6.97 -5.59 35.64
C GLU A 50 6.00 -6.43 34.80
N TRP A 51 6.55 -7.21 33.87
CA TRP A 51 5.81 -8.10 32.98
C TRP A 51 6.02 -9.55 33.37
N ILE A 52 5.01 -10.40 33.18
CA ILE A 52 5.13 -11.85 33.35
C ILE A 52 5.20 -12.46 31.95
N VAL A 53 6.40 -12.87 31.55
CA VAL A 53 6.63 -13.48 30.23
C VAL A 53 6.38 -14.98 30.28
N ASP A 54 5.94 -15.55 29.17
CA ASP A 54 5.59 -16.97 29.11
C ASP A 54 6.81 -17.88 29.27
N ILE A 55 7.88 -17.57 28.55
CA ILE A 55 9.14 -18.31 28.55
C ILE A 55 10.31 -17.32 28.57
N GLU A 56 11.31 -17.59 29.40
CA GLU A 56 12.62 -16.93 29.39
C GLU A 56 13.70 -17.97 29.08
N ILE A 57 14.64 -17.61 28.22
CA ILE A 57 15.81 -18.40 27.87
C ILE A 57 17.04 -17.59 28.30
N PRO A 58 17.54 -17.78 29.54
CA PRO A 58 18.56 -16.91 30.12
C PRO A 58 19.90 -16.95 29.36
N GLU A 59 20.28 -18.12 28.85
CA GLU A 59 21.56 -18.30 28.15
C GLU A 59 21.71 -17.42 26.90
N TYR A 60 20.59 -17.10 26.25
CA TYR A 60 20.56 -16.37 24.97
C TYR A 60 19.95 -14.97 25.10
N ASP A 61 19.64 -14.51 26.32
CA ASP A 61 18.92 -13.26 26.56
C ASP A 61 17.62 -13.13 25.73
N VAL A 62 16.90 -14.24 25.57
CA VAL A 62 15.64 -14.29 24.81
C VAL A 62 14.47 -14.43 25.77
N VAL A 63 13.40 -13.67 25.51
CA VAL A 63 12.09 -13.88 26.11
C VAL A 63 11.07 -14.19 25.02
N ILE A 64 10.11 -15.06 25.33
CA ILE A 64 9.04 -15.43 24.42
C ILE A 64 7.71 -15.14 25.10
N VAL A 65 6.86 -14.41 24.37
CA VAL A 65 5.51 -14.03 24.78
C VAL A 65 4.53 -14.69 23.83
N CYS A 66 3.55 -15.41 24.37
CA CYS A 66 2.50 -16.06 23.59
C CYS A 66 1.26 -15.15 23.51
N CYS A 67 0.71 -15.06 22.30
CA CYS A 67 -0.55 -14.39 22.00
C CYS A 67 -1.53 -15.45 21.48
N GLU A 68 -2.53 -15.75 22.28
CA GLU A 68 -3.51 -16.82 22.13
C GLU A 68 -4.81 -16.35 21.46
N TRP A 69 -5.13 -15.05 21.46
CA TRP A 69 -6.27 -14.49 20.72
C TRP A 69 -6.00 -13.11 20.09
N GLU A 70 -6.82 -12.69 19.13
CA GLU A 70 -6.66 -11.42 18.40
C GLU A 70 -6.70 -10.18 19.33
N GLY A 71 -7.61 -10.17 20.32
CA GLY A 71 -7.82 -9.02 21.20
C GLY A 71 -6.66 -8.64 22.12
N GLU A 72 -5.65 -9.49 22.31
CA GLU A 72 -4.47 -9.19 23.12
C GLU A 72 -3.23 -8.88 22.28
N ALA A 73 -3.31 -9.01 20.95
CA ALA A 73 -2.14 -8.93 20.08
C ALA A 73 -1.35 -7.63 20.26
N TRP A 74 -2.03 -6.48 20.33
CA TRP A 74 -1.39 -5.19 20.60
C TRP A 74 -0.84 -5.07 22.01
N GLY A 75 -1.55 -5.59 23.02
CA GLY A 75 -1.08 -5.59 24.39
C GLY A 75 0.21 -6.40 24.56
N LYS A 76 0.23 -7.61 23.99
CA LYS A 76 1.41 -8.50 23.97
C LYS A 76 2.57 -7.94 23.14
N TYR A 77 2.25 -7.23 22.06
CA TYR A 77 3.26 -6.50 21.28
C TYR A 77 3.91 -5.37 22.10
N ILE A 78 3.11 -4.57 22.82
CA ILE A 78 3.61 -3.48 23.67
C ILE A 78 4.46 -4.05 24.82
N GLU A 79 4.02 -5.15 25.44
CA GLU A 79 4.81 -5.90 26.42
C GLU A 79 6.20 -6.27 25.85
N CYS A 80 6.21 -6.88 24.66
CA CYS A 80 7.46 -7.25 23.99
C CYS A 80 8.36 -6.05 23.67
N GLN A 81 7.77 -4.95 23.19
CA GLN A 81 8.50 -3.73 22.88
C GLN A 81 9.14 -3.13 24.14
N ASP A 82 8.39 -3.05 25.24
CA ASP A 82 8.89 -2.51 26.50
C ASP A 82 10.08 -3.34 27.03
N ILE A 83 9.94 -4.67 27.01
CA ILE A 83 11.02 -5.57 27.44
C ILE A 83 12.26 -5.41 26.55
N ALA A 84 12.09 -5.46 25.22
CA ALA A 84 13.21 -5.35 24.29
C ALA A 84 13.98 -4.04 24.44
N GLN A 85 13.27 -2.92 24.58
CA GLN A 85 13.90 -1.60 24.70
C GLN A 85 14.55 -1.35 26.06
N LYS A 86 14.00 -1.91 27.15
CA LYS A 86 14.44 -1.57 28.52
C LYS A 86 15.42 -2.56 29.11
N THR A 87 15.37 -3.82 28.68
CA THR A 87 16.24 -4.88 29.20
C THR A 87 17.34 -5.29 28.25
N GLY A 88 17.22 -4.95 26.96
CA GLY A 88 18.14 -5.41 25.91
C GLY A 88 17.94 -6.87 25.50
N LYS A 89 17.01 -7.59 26.12
CA LYS A 89 16.64 -8.96 25.74
C LYS A 89 15.91 -8.99 24.40
N THR A 90 16.16 -10.02 23.60
CA THR A 90 15.39 -10.26 22.37
C THR A 90 13.99 -10.75 22.72
N CYS A 91 12.94 -10.05 22.29
CA CYS A 91 11.56 -10.51 22.49
C CYS A 91 11.00 -11.19 21.26
N ILE A 92 10.50 -12.42 21.43
CA ILE A 92 9.79 -13.17 20.41
C ILE A 92 8.30 -13.22 20.78
N LEU A 93 7.45 -12.64 19.94
CA LEU A 93 6.00 -12.74 20.04
C LEU A 93 5.48 -13.89 19.16
N VAL A 94 4.95 -14.94 19.78
CA VAL A 94 4.36 -16.08 19.08
C VAL A 94 2.84 -15.93 19.04
N MET A 95 2.26 -15.82 17.85
CA MET A 95 0.82 -15.65 17.67
C MET A 95 0.13 -16.95 17.25
N ALA A 96 -0.94 -17.31 17.95
CA ALA A 96 -1.78 -18.47 17.66
C ALA A 96 -2.58 -18.37 16.35
N GLY A 97 -2.66 -17.17 15.77
CA GLY A 97 -3.31 -16.93 14.49
C GLY A 97 -2.69 -15.76 13.72
N PRO A 98 -3.16 -15.49 12.49
CA PRO A 98 -2.58 -14.49 11.59
C PRO A 98 -3.01 -13.06 11.96
N TRP A 99 -2.81 -12.67 13.23
CA TRP A 99 -3.26 -11.39 13.79
C TRP A 99 -2.20 -10.28 13.70
N ALA A 100 -1.03 -10.57 13.13
CA ALA A 100 -0.02 -9.57 12.81
C ALA A 100 -0.61 -8.51 11.86
N THR A 101 -0.82 -7.29 12.35
CA THR A 101 -1.14 -6.17 11.47
C THR A 101 0.12 -5.69 10.75
N VAL A 102 -0.05 -5.05 9.59
CA VAL A 102 1.07 -4.45 8.85
C VAL A 102 1.81 -3.41 9.70
N GLU A 103 1.05 -2.66 10.51
CA GLU A 103 1.60 -1.67 11.43
C GLU A 103 2.45 -2.33 12.52
N MET A 104 1.94 -3.39 13.16
CA MET A 104 2.67 -4.16 14.15
C MET A 104 3.98 -4.72 13.57
N MET A 105 3.96 -5.24 12.34
CA MET A 105 5.16 -5.75 11.66
C MET A 105 6.20 -4.67 11.35
N ARG A 106 5.75 -3.48 10.96
CA ARG A 106 6.63 -2.32 10.73
C ARG A 106 7.29 -1.90 12.04
N LEU A 107 6.50 -1.72 13.09
CA LEU A 107 7.00 -1.33 14.40
C LEU A 107 7.92 -2.41 14.99
N ALA A 108 7.57 -3.69 14.85
CA ALA A 108 8.40 -4.81 15.31
C ALA A 108 9.81 -4.79 14.71
N THR A 109 9.93 -4.41 13.43
CA THR A 109 11.23 -4.26 12.77
C THR A 109 12.04 -3.10 13.35
N VAL A 110 11.39 -1.98 13.68
CA VAL A 110 12.03 -0.80 14.29
C VAL A 110 12.49 -1.09 15.71
N TYR A 111 11.68 -1.83 16.47
CA TYR A 111 11.91 -2.07 17.90
C TYR A 111 12.56 -3.42 18.21
N GLY A 112 13.00 -4.17 17.19
CA GLY A 112 13.70 -5.45 17.38
C GLY A 112 12.85 -6.55 18.01
N VAL A 113 11.52 -6.50 17.82
CA VAL A 113 10.60 -7.55 18.27
C VAL A 113 10.44 -8.56 17.15
N ILE A 114 10.65 -9.84 17.43
CA ILE A 114 10.48 -10.92 16.46
C ILE A 114 9.05 -11.45 16.53
N ILE A 115 8.30 -11.36 15.44
CA ILE A 115 6.92 -11.87 15.37
C ILE A 115 6.88 -13.18 14.59
N VAL A 116 6.34 -14.23 15.22
CA VAL A 116 6.28 -15.60 14.69
C VAL A 116 4.84 -16.13 14.72
N ASP A 117 4.38 -16.70 13.60
CA ASP A 117 3.13 -17.46 13.57
C ASP A 117 3.34 -18.84 14.21
N HIS A 118 2.37 -19.33 14.99
CA HIS A 118 2.42 -20.65 15.61
C HIS A 118 2.65 -21.81 14.61
N GLU A 119 2.27 -21.65 13.32
CA GLU A 119 2.56 -22.65 12.29
C GLU A 119 4.08 -22.78 12.03
N ASP A 120 4.82 -21.68 12.19
CA ASP A 120 6.26 -21.55 11.94
C ASP A 120 7.12 -21.62 13.21
N MET A 121 6.55 -21.98 14.36
CA MET A 121 7.27 -22.02 15.64
C MET A 121 8.48 -22.97 15.68
N TYR A 122 8.53 -23.96 14.78
CA TYR A 122 9.68 -24.88 14.65
C TYR A 122 10.98 -24.18 14.25
N ARG A 123 10.90 -22.91 13.80
CA ARG A 123 12.06 -22.07 13.44
C ARG A 123 12.59 -21.23 14.60
N ILE A 124 11.91 -21.22 15.74
CA ILE A 124 12.33 -20.43 16.91
C ILE A 124 13.71 -20.90 17.42
N PRO A 125 14.02 -22.21 17.54
CA PRO A 125 15.35 -22.66 17.96
C PRO A 125 16.49 -22.15 17.08
N SER A 126 16.37 -22.22 15.75
CA SER A 126 17.42 -21.73 14.84
C SER A 126 17.59 -20.20 14.92
N THR A 127 16.53 -19.49 15.31
CA THR A 127 16.57 -18.03 15.56
C THR A 127 17.33 -17.71 16.84
N ILE A 128 17.12 -18.49 17.90
CA ILE A 128 17.81 -18.33 19.19
C ILE A 128 19.32 -18.64 19.05
N LEU A 129 19.65 -19.71 18.31
CA LEU A 129 21.03 -20.20 18.15
C LEU A 129 21.86 -19.39 17.12
N GLY A 130 21.23 -18.46 16.38
CA GLY A 130 21.93 -17.64 15.38
C GLY A 130 22.39 -18.40 14.12
N GLU A 131 22.05 -19.69 14.00
CA GLU A 131 22.45 -20.58 12.88
C GLU A 131 21.70 -20.30 11.57
N GLY A 132 20.75 -19.37 11.61
CA GLY A 132 20.14 -18.78 10.44
C GLY A 132 18.78 -18.16 10.77
N TRP A 133 18.71 -16.82 10.70
CA TRP A 133 17.80 -16.04 9.83
C TRP A 133 17.79 -14.54 10.21
N SER A 134 17.69 -13.66 9.20
CA SER A 134 17.61 -12.19 9.35
C SER A 134 16.17 -11.69 9.09
N GLY A 135 15.37 -11.50 10.13
CA GLY A 135 14.09 -10.76 10.05
C GLY A 135 12.85 -11.45 10.64
N ASN A 136 11.73 -10.72 10.65
CA ASN A 136 10.43 -11.12 11.22
C ASN A 136 9.74 -12.25 10.41
N VAL A 137 9.33 -13.35 11.06
CA VAL A 137 8.74 -14.56 10.41
C VAL A 137 7.34 -14.30 9.86
N ALA A 138 6.63 -13.29 10.35
CA ALA A 138 5.33 -12.91 9.78
C ALA A 138 5.40 -12.18 8.40
N LEU A 139 6.53 -12.24 7.67
CA LEU A 139 6.67 -11.68 6.31
C LEU A 139 6.13 -12.59 5.18
N LYS A 140 5.08 -13.34 5.44
CA LYS A 140 3.96 -13.24 4.49
C LYS A 140 2.88 -12.48 5.24
N PRO A 141 2.63 -11.18 4.95
CA PRO A 141 1.32 -10.61 5.26
C PRO A 141 0.31 -11.69 4.87
N PRO A 142 -0.61 -12.09 5.76
CA PRO A 142 -1.44 -13.27 5.54
C PRO A 142 -1.85 -13.24 4.10
N LYS A 143 -1.49 -14.28 3.33
CA LYS A 143 -1.99 -14.40 1.97
C LYS A 143 -3.49 -14.29 2.17
N ILE A 144 -4.07 -13.13 1.84
CA ILE A 144 -5.50 -12.91 1.91
C ILE A 144 -6.04 -13.93 0.91
N ARG A 145 -6.32 -15.14 1.40
CA ARG A 145 -6.82 -16.28 0.63
C ARG A 145 -8.32 -16.11 0.37
N GLY A 146 -8.91 -15.01 0.82
CA GLY A 146 -10.18 -14.49 0.35
C GLY A 146 -9.99 -13.39 -0.70
N LYS A 147 -10.89 -13.33 -1.68
CA LYS A 147 -11.10 -12.08 -2.43
C LYS A 147 -11.38 -10.98 -1.39
N THR A 148 -10.64 -9.87 -1.44
CA THR A 148 -10.96 -8.69 -0.62
C THR A 148 -12.45 -8.39 -0.77
N PRO A 149 -13.21 -8.20 0.34
CA PRO A 149 -14.64 -7.98 0.27
C PRO A 149 -14.97 -6.87 -0.74
N ARG A 150 -16.00 -7.08 -1.56
CA ARG A 150 -16.35 -6.16 -2.65
C ARG A 150 -16.51 -4.71 -2.16
N LYS A 151 -17.10 -4.53 -0.98
CA LYS A 151 -17.28 -3.22 -0.33
C LYS A 151 -15.94 -2.52 -0.06
N VAL A 152 -14.96 -3.24 0.48
CA VAL A 152 -13.60 -2.71 0.75
C VAL A 152 -12.89 -2.33 -0.54
N VAL A 153 -13.08 -3.12 -1.60
CA VAL A 153 -12.53 -2.81 -2.93
C VAL A 153 -13.17 -1.55 -3.52
N GLU A 154 -14.49 -1.42 -3.44
CA GLU A 154 -15.22 -0.24 -3.94
C GLU A 154 -14.84 1.03 -3.17
N GLU A 155 -14.67 0.95 -1.85
CA GLU A 155 -14.19 2.05 -1.02
C GLU A 155 -12.74 2.43 -1.36
N CYS A 156 -11.85 1.44 -1.51
CA CYS A 156 -10.47 1.66 -1.92
C CYS A 156 -10.40 2.35 -3.30
N GLN A 157 -11.25 1.96 -4.26
CA GLN A 157 -11.34 2.62 -5.57
C GLN A 157 -11.76 4.08 -5.45
N LYS A 158 -12.74 4.40 -4.60
CA LYS A 158 -13.17 5.79 -4.36
C LYS A 158 -12.06 6.64 -3.74
N GLU A 159 -11.34 6.11 -2.75
CA GLU A 159 -10.22 6.80 -2.11
C GLU A 159 -9.05 7.04 -3.07
N VAL A 160 -8.69 6.04 -3.89
CA VAL A 160 -7.66 6.20 -4.95
C VAL A 160 -8.07 7.30 -5.93
N LEU A 161 -9.33 7.31 -6.36
CA LEU A 161 -9.84 8.36 -7.26
C LEU A 161 -9.83 9.72 -6.60
N LYS A 162 -10.20 9.82 -5.32
CA LYS A 162 -10.16 11.08 -4.56
C LYS A 162 -8.74 11.65 -4.52
N LEU A 163 -7.74 10.84 -4.19
CA LEU A 163 -6.33 11.25 -4.19
C LEU A 163 -5.87 11.73 -5.57
N LEU A 164 -6.20 10.97 -6.61
CA LEU A 164 -5.78 11.26 -7.99
C LEU A 164 -6.57 12.38 -8.67
N SER A 165 -7.70 12.79 -8.08
CA SER A 165 -8.51 13.95 -8.49
C SER A 165 -8.03 15.24 -7.84
N ASP A 166 -7.17 15.15 -6.82
CA ASP A 166 -6.54 16.30 -6.18
C ASP A 166 -5.17 16.59 -6.82
N ARG A 167 -4.32 15.56 -6.97
CA ARG A 167 -3.00 15.71 -7.59
C ARG A 167 -2.48 14.43 -8.25
N PRO A 168 -1.53 14.54 -9.21
CA PRO A 168 -0.87 13.38 -9.78
C PRO A 168 0.06 12.71 -8.77
N LEU A 169 0.06 11.38 -8.72
CA LEU A 169 0.84 10.59 -7.77
C LEU A 169 1.44 9.34 -8.42
N THR A 170 2.60 8.92 -7.93
CA THR A 170 3.18 7.61 -8.25
C THR A 170 2.44 6.48 -7.52
N ARG A 171 2.62 5.24 -8.02
CA ARG A 171 2.07 4.06 -7.33
C ARG A 171 2.52 3.99 -5.87
N SER A 172 3.80 4.26 -5.59
CA SER A 172 4.35 4.22 -4.23
C SER A 172 3.66 5.22 -3.31
N GLU A 173 3.46 6.45 -3.76
CA GLU A 173 2.80 7.50 -2.95
C GLU A 173 1.32 7.16 -2.68
N ILE A 174 0.62 6.58 -3.66
CA ILE A 174 -0.78 6.15 -3.46
C ILE A 174 -0.84 5.00 -2.44
N VAL A 175 0.07 4.04 -2.54
CA VAL A 175 0.17 2.91 -1.59
C VAL A 175 0.50 3.42 -0.21
N GLU A 176 1.46 4.33 -0.08
CA GLU A 176 1.86 4.93 1.19
C GLU A 176 0.70 5.68 1.84
N ALA A 177 0.01 6.55 1.10
CA ALA A 177 -1.15 7.32 1.57
C ALA A 177 -2.34 6.45 2.01
N LEU A 178 -2.45 5.23 1.47
CA LEU A 178 -3.54 4.30 1.77
C LEU A 178 -3.12 3.11 2.65
N SER A 179 -1.83 3.04 3.03
CA SER A 179 -1.24 1.86 3.68
C SER A 179 -1.83 1.54 5.06
N GLY A 180 -2.33 2.55 5.78
CA GLY A 180 -3.01 2.36 7.07
C GLY A 180 -4.46 1.87 6.98
N ARG A 181 -5.05 1.85 5.77
CA ARG A 181 -6.48 1.52 5.57
C ARG A 181 -6.72 0.34 4.65
N TYR A 182 -5.80 0.07 3.71
CA TYR A 182 -5.97 -0.98 2.71
C TYR A 182 -4.67 -1.80 2.50
N PRO A 183 -4.78 -3.12 2.27
CA PRO A 183 -3.63 -3.93 1.86
C PRO A 183 -3.03 -3.42 0.55
N GLU A 184 -1.70 -3.41 0.47
CA GLU A 184 -0.97 -2.94 -0.72
C GLU A 184 -1.46 -3.62 -2.01
N ARG A 185 -1.65 -4.94 -1.97
CA ARG A 185 -2.13 -5.72 -3.13
C ARG A 185 -3.50 -5.24 -3.61
N THR A 186 -4.39 -4.84 -2.69
CA THR A 186 -5.72 -4.30 -3.01
C THR A 186 -5.57 -2.94 -3.69
N VAL A 187 -4.72 -2.05 -3.14
CA VAL A 187 -4.45 -0.74 -3.74
C VAL A 187 -3.87 -0.89 -5.15
N TRP A 188 -2.91 -1.80 -5.34
CA TRP A 188 -2.33 -2.09 -6.66
C TRP A 188 -3.38 -2.58 -7.65
N TRP A 189 -4.24 -3.50 -7.24
CA TRP A 189 -5.33 -4.01 -8.06
C TRP A 189 -6.31 -2.89 -8.42
N CYS A 190 -6.67 -2.04 -7.47
CA CYS A 190 -7.54 -0.88 -7.69
C CYS A 190 -6.95 0.09 -8.72
N ILE A 191 -5.67 0.45 -8.59
CA ILE A 191 -4.96 1.30 -9.57
C ILE A 191 -4.99 0.66 -10.95
N SER A 192 -4.67 -0.64 -11.05
CA SER A 192 -4.66 -1.35 -12.34
C SER A 192 -6.06 -1.38 -12.96
N LYS A 193 -7.09 -1.68 -12.18
CA LYS A 193 -8.47 -1.74 -12.67
C LYS A 193 -8.98 -0.37 -13.10
N LEU A 194 -8.75 0.68 -12.32
CA LEU A 194 -9.15 2.05 -12.67
C LEU A 194 -8.46 2.52 -13.94
N ARG A 195 -7.21 2.10 -14.17
CA ARG A 195 -6.49 2.38 -15.43
C ARG A 195 -7.12 1.63 -16.60
N THR A 196 -7.42 0.34 -16.44
CA THR A 196 -8.06 -0.46 -17.50
C THR A 196 -9.45 0.06 -17.85
N MET A 197 -10.21 0.53 -16.86
CA MET A 197 -11.50 1.19 -17.04
C MET A 197 -11.38 2.60 -17.66
N GLY A 198 -10.16 3.12 -17.81
CA GLY A 198 -9.93 4.45 -18.35
C GLY A 198 -10.43 5.57 -17.43
N VAL A 199 -10.48 5.37 -16.11
CA VAL A 199 -10.85 6.43 -15.14
C VAL A 199 -9.61 7.23 -14.72
N ILE A 200 -8.45 6.58 -14.71
CA ILE A 200 -7.15 7.19 -14.44
C ILE A 200 -6.18 6.92 -15.60
N ARG A 201 -5.18 7.77 -15.76
CA ARG A 201 -4.16 7.66 -16.81
C ARG A 201 -2.76 7.90 -16.29
N VAL A 202 -1.76 7.43 -17.03
CA VAL A 202 -0.36 7.74 -16.77
C VAL A 202 -0.02 9.06 -17.47
N LEU A 203 0.39 10.07 -16.71
CA LEU A 203 0.81 11.36 -17.27
C LEU A 203 2.25 11.31 -17.77
N GLY A 204 3.12 10.66 -16.99
CA GLY A 204 4.55 10.68 -17.24
C GLY A 204 5.30 9.75 -16.31
N ARG A 205 6.60 9.98 -16.22
CA ARG A 205 7.48 9.29 -15.30
C ARG A 205 8.27 10.29 -14.47
N THR A 206 8.60 9.91 -13.24
CA THR A 206 9.50 10.68 -12.39
C THR A 206 10.89 10.76 -13.04
N ALA A 207 11.54 11.92 -12.92
CA ALA A 207 12.93 12.08 -13.30
C ALA A 207 13.82 11.18 -12.41
N GLY A 208 14.84 10.57 -13.01
CA GLY A 208 15.73 9.61 -12.33
C GLY A 208 15.13 8.21 -12.16
N SER A 209 14.06 8.07 -11.37
CA SER A 209 13.53 6.73 -11.01
C SER A 209 12.62 6.08 -12.05
N GLY A 210 12.12 6.84 -13.04
CA GLY A 210 11.31 6.29 -14.13
C GLY A 210 9.95 5.72 -13.70
N ARG A 211 9.47 6.02 -12.49
CA ARG A 211 8.21 5.51 -11.94
C ARG A 211 7.03 6.21 -12.61
N ALA A 212 6.00 5.46 -12.97
CA ALA A 212 4.81 6.01 -13.61
C ALA A 212 4.02 6.89 -12.63
N ILE A 213 3.58 8.04 -13.13
CA ILE A 213 2.75 9.02 -12.40
C ILE A 213 1.34 8.94 -12.95
N TYR A 214 0.38 8.71 -12.06
CA TYR A 214 -1.03 8.54 -12.36
C TYR A 214 -1.80 9.82 -12.02
N ALA A 215 -2.89 10.09 -12.73
CA ALA A 215 -3.86 11.11 -12.40
C ALA A 215 -5.26 10.71 -12.88
N ALA A 216 -6.29 11.26 -12.26
CA ALA A 216 -7.66 11.13 -12.73
C ALA A 216 -7.84 11.85 -14.07
N ILE A 217 -8.71 11.33 -14.94
CA ILE A 217 -8.92 11.93 -16.27
C ILE A 217 -9.52 13.35 -16.17
N ASN A 218 -10.36 13.57 -15.17
CA ASN A 218 -11.08 14.82 -14.92
C ASN A 218 -10.28 15.85 -14.09
N LEU A 219 -9.02 15.56 -13.74
CA LEU A 219 -8.19 16.50 -12.99
C LEU A 219 -8.02 17.81 -13.80
N LYS A 220 -8.65 18.90 -13.34
CA LYS A 220 -8.48 20.25 -13.90
C LYS A 220 -7.10 20.79 -13.54
N GLY A 221 -6.48 21.60 -14.41
CA GLY A 221 -5.18 22.23 -14.11
C GLY A 221 -3.95 21.33 -14.33
N LEU A 222 -4.11 20.26 -15.10
CA LEU A 222 -3.04 19.32 -15.50
C LEU A 222 -1.85 19.97 -16.23
N GLU A 223 -1.99 21.23 -16.66
CA GLU A 223 -0.96 22.03 -17.32
C GLU A 223 0.18 22.43 -16.38
N GLY A 224 -0.11 22.76 -15.11
CA GLY A 224 0.91 23.12 -14.10
C GLY A 224 1.67 21.91 -13.55
N ALA A 225 1.10 20.70 -13.66
CA ALA A 225 1.79 19.48 -13.24
C ALA A 225 2.99 19.13 -14.14
N VAL A 226 3.08 19.70 -15.35
CA VAL A 226 4.11 19.40 -16.34
C VAL A 226 5.50 19.86 -15.89
N GLU A 227 5.60 20.90 -15.05
CA GLU A 227 6.88 21.48 -14.63
C GLU A 227 7.70 20.55 -13.73
N ARG A 228 7.07 19.55 -13.08
CA ARG A 228 7.73 18.67 -12.11
C ARG A 228 8.10 17.29 -12.65
N TYR A 229 7.71 16.94 -13.88
CA TYR A 229 7.78 15.55 -14.36
C TYR A 229 8.28 15.44 -15.80
N ILE A 230 8.81 14.26 -16.16
CA ILE A 230 9.08 13.92 -17.56
C ILE A 230 7.76 13.43 -18.18
N PRO A 231 7.06 14.23 -19.00
CA PRO A 231 5.76 13.84 -19.53
C PRO A 231 5.90 12.67 -20.50
N SER A 232 4.92 11.76 -20.49
CA SER A 232 4.89 10.67 -21.47
C SER A 232 4.61 11.22 -22.87
N LYS A 233 5.13 10.57 -23.93
CA LYS A 233 4.86 10.97 -25.32
C LYS A 233 3.37 11.10 -25.63
N ALA A 234 2.53 10.24 -25.03
CA ALA A 234 1.08 10.28 -25.20
C ALA A 234 0.46 11.52 -24.56
N TRP A 235 0.87 11.85 -23.32
CA TRP A 235 0.42 13.03 -22.60
C TRP A 235 0.86 14.33 -23.27
N THR A 236 2.13 14.42 -23.68
CA THR A 236 2.65 15.58 -24.42
C THR A 236 1.83 15.84 -25.68
N ARG A 237 1.43 14.80 -26.42
CA ARG A 237 0.55 14.96 -27.58
C ARG A 237 -0.82 15.49 -27.20
N GLU A 238 -1.38 15.03 -26.10
CA GLU A 238 -2.71 15.45 -25.65
C GLU A 238 -2.73 16.90 -25.17
N VAL A 239 -1.72 17.32 -24.39
CA VAL A 239 -1.56 18.72 -23.98
C VAL A 239 -1.40 19.63 -25.19
N ARG A 240 -0.56 19.25 -26.16
CA ARG A 240 -0.40 20.01 -27.42
C ARG A 240 -1.71 20.13 -28.19
N ARG A 241 -2.50 19.05 -28.26
CA ARG A 241 -3.84 19.09 -28.88
C ARG A 241 -4.78 20.03 -28.14
N GLY A 242 -4.81 19.96 -26.81
CA GLY A 242 -5.61 20.84 -25.95
C GLY A 242 -5.30 22.29 -26.23
N LYS A 243 -4.02 22.68 -26.17
CA LYS A 243 -3.56 24.05 -26.48
C LYS A 243 -3.98 24.53 -27.86
N VAL A 244 -3.88 23.69 -28.89
CA VAL A 244 -4.31 24.05 -30.26
C VAL A 244 -5.82 24.23 -30.35
N ILE A 245 -6.59 23.33 -29.75
CA ILE A 245 -8.06 23.41 -29.77
C ILE A 245 -8.52 24.66 -29.00
N GLU A 246 -7.93 24.93 -27.85
CA GLU A 246 -8.25 26.10 -27.03
C GLU A 246 -7.88 27.41 -27.74
N ALA A 247 -6.70 27.49 -28.35
CA ALA A 247 -6.31 28.64 -29.18
C ALA A 247 -7.31 28.91 -30.31
N LEU A 248 -7.77 27.84 -30.99
CA LEU A 248 -8.77 27.96 -32.06
C LEU A 248 -10.17 28.31 -31.55
N LYS A 249 -10.57 27.83 -30.35
CA LYS A 249 -11.84 28.21 -29.72
C LYS A 249 -11.83 29.67 -29.30
N ASN A 250 -10.75 30.12 -28.65
CA ASN A 250 -10.63 31.46 -28.11
C ASN A 250 -10.49 32.53 -29.20
N ALA A 251 -9.89 32.18 -30.35
CA ALA A 251 -9.76 33.12 -31.46
C ALA A 251 -11.08 33.45 -32.16
N GLY A 252 -12.13 32.62 -32.00
CA GLY A 252 -13.43 32.77 -32.68
C GLY A 252 -13.38 32.76 -34.22
N SER A 253 -12.19 32.64 -34.79
CA SER A 253 -11.87 32.84 -36.21
C SER A 253 -10.75 31.88 -36.63
N TRP A 254 -10.36 31.95 -37.91
CA TRP A 254 -9.45 30.99 -38.51
C TRP A 254 -8.00 31.43 -38.25
N LEU A 255 -7.16 30.52 -37.76
CA LEU A 255 -5.77 30.84 -37.44
C LEU A 255 -4.80 30.20 -38.44
N THR A 256 -3.74 30.92 -38.76
CA THR A 256 -2.57 30.37 -39.46
C THR A 256 -1.70 29.55 -38.51
N THR A 257 -0.86 28.67 -39.07
CA THR A 257 0.11 27.89 -38.27
C THR A 257 1.06 28.77 -37.45
N ARG A 258 1.45 29.96 -37.96
CA ARG A 258 2.30 30.91 -37.22
C ARG A 258 1.57 31.51 -36.02
N GLN A 259 0.34 31.96 -36.20
CA GLN A 259 -0.46 32.51 -35.09
C GLN A 259 -0.72 31.46 -34.01
N ILE A 260 -0.97 30.20 -34.39
CA ILE A 260 -1.12 29.11 -33.42
C ILE A 260 0.20 28.87 -32.66
N ALA A 261 1.34 28.89 -33.34
CA ALA A 261 2.65 28.74 -32.69
C ALA A 261 2.91 29.84 -31.64
N GLU A 262 2.58 31.09 -31.99
CA GLU A 262 2.75 32.26 -31.13
C GLU A 262 1.86 32.20 -29.89
N VAL A 263 0.56 31.92 -30.06
CA VAL A 263 -0.40 31.84 -28.94
C VAL A 263 -0.12 30.65 -28.02
N THR A 264 0.35 29.52 -28.56
CA THR A 264 0.56 28.29 -27.77
C THR A 264 1.98 28.14 -27.21
N GLY A 265 2.92 28.99 -27.65
CA GLY A 265 4.35 28.91 -27.32
C GLY A 265 5.05 27.66 -27.89
N MET A 266 4.47 27.04 -28.93
CA MET A 266 5.01 25.81 -29.54
C MET A 266 5.83 26.10 -30.79
N SER A 267 6.84 25.28 -31.07
CA SER A 267 7.57 25.37 -32.35
C SER A 267 6.67 25.00 -33.55
N ILE A 268 6.92 25.63 -34.70
CA ILE A 268 6.14 25.37 -35.94
C ILE A 268 6.04 23.87 -36.30
N PRO A 269 7.11 23.05 -36.23
CA PRO A 269 7.00 21.62 -36.52
C PRO A 269 6.05 20.88 -35.58
N GLN A 270 6.04 21.23 -34.28
CA GLN A 270 5.15 20.63 -33.29
C GLN A 270 3.68 21.00 -33.58
N VAL A 271 3.43 22.25 -33.96
CA VAL A 271 2.11 22.73 -34.38
C VAL A 271 1.63 21.97 -35.61
N ILE A 272 2.45 21.87 -36.66
CA ILE A 272 2.10 21.15 -37.90
C ILE A 272 1.76 19.69 -37.62
N ALA A 273 2.58 19.00 -36.82
CA ALA A 273 2.33 17.60 -36.44
C ALA A 273 0.99 17.44 -35.69
N THR A 274 0.68 18.38 -34.81
CA THR A 274 -0.55 18.38 -34.00
C THR A 274 -1.79 18.66 -34.87
N LEU A 275 -1.72 19.65 -35.76
CA LEU A 275 -2.78 19.99 -36.72
C LEU A 275 -3.08 18.83 -37.67
N ARG A 276 -2.06 18.19 -38.25
CA ARG A 276 -2.23 16.99 -39.09
C ARG A 276 -2.92 15.87 -38.32
N SER A 277 -2.51 15.62 -37.07
CA SER A 277 -3.13 14.59 -36.24
C SER A 277 -4.60 14.88 -35.93
N LEU A 278 -4.97 16.14 -35.69
CA LEU A 278 -6.36 16.52 -35.39
C LEU A 278 -7.23 16.51 -36.66
N MET A 279 -6.66 16.88 -37.81
CA MET A 279 -7.32 16.80 -39.11
C MET A 279 -7.62 15.34 -39.50
N MET A 280 -6.66 14.41 -39.32
CA MET A 280 -6.90 12.98 -39.56
C MET A 280 -8.00 12.39 -38.67
N LYS A 281 -8.21 12.97 -37.48
CA LYS A 281 -9.30 12.61 -36.56
C LYS A 281 -10.63 13.31 -36.89
N GLY A 282 -10.69 14.09 -37.97
CA GLY A 282 -11.89 14.83 -38.38
C GLY A 282 -12.23 16.05 -37.52
N VAL A 283 -11.38 16.43 -36.56
CA VAL A 283 -11.66 17.52 -35.61
C VAL A 283 -11.41 18.90 -36.23
N LEU A 284 -10.45 19.00 -37.14
CA LEU A 284 -10.07 20.26 -37.79
C LEU A 284 -10.26 20.19 -39.30
N VAL A 285 -10.52 21.34 -39.90
CA VAL A 285 -10.56 21.54 -41.34
C VAL A 285 -9.44 22.49 -41.77
N ARG A 286 -8.82 22.17 -42.89
CA ARG A 286 -7.77 22.97 -43.53
C ARG A 286 -8.34 23.70 -44.73
N VAL A 287 -8.06 25.00 -44.85
CA VAL A 287 -8.43 25.77 -46.04
C VAL A 287 -7.29 26.68 -46.48
N LYS A 288 -7.16 26.87 -47.79
CA LYS A 288 -6.23 27.84 -48.36
C LYS A 288 -6.85 29.24 -48.30
N GLY A 289 -6.20 30.15 -47.58
CA GLY A 289 -6.53 31.58 -47.57
C GLY A 289 -5.45 32.43 -48.24
N LYS A 290 -5.74 33.71 -48.45
CA LYS A 290 -4.82 34.68 -49.10
C LYS A 290 -3.48 34.89 -48.35
N GLY A 291 -3.38 34.51 -47.07
CA GLY A 291 -2.17 34.62 -46.24
C GLY A 291 -1.53 33.28 -45.86
N GLY A 292 -1.96 32.16 -46.47
CA GLY A 292 -1.44 30.82 -46.19
C GLY A 292 -2.50 29.81 -45.78
N THR A 293 -2.06 28.73 -45.14
CA THR A 293 -2.97 27.66 -44.68
C THR A 293 -3.65 28.07 -43.38
N LEU A 294 -4.98 28.15 -43.42
CA LEU A 294 -5.84 28.47 -42.29
C LEU A 294 -6.48 27.21 -41.71
N TRP A 295 -6.67 27.21 -40.40
CA TRP A 295 -7.21 26.08 -39.63
C TRP A 295 -8.41 26.54 -38.79
N LYS A 296 -9.45 25.70 -38.74
CA LYS A 296 -10.63 25.90 -37.88
C LYS A 296 -11.13 24.54 -37.37
N ILE A 297 -11.80 24.55 -36.22
CA ILE A 297 -12.54 23.40 -35.68
C ILE A 297 -13.72 23.08 -36.60
N ARG A 298 -13.83 21.81 -36.99
CA ARG A 298 -14.96 21.29 -37.76
C ARG A 298 -16.19 21.34 -36.83
N GLN A 299 -17.19 22.12 -37.22
CA GLN A 299 -18.53 22.07 -36.60
C GLN A 299 -19.22 20.78 -37.01
#